data_AF-A0A7K1TLP8-F1
#
_entry.id   AF-A0A7K1TLP8-F1
#
_cell.length_a   1.000
_cell.length_b   1.000
_cell.length_c   1.000
_cell.angle_alpha   90.00
_cell.angle_beta   90.00
_cell.angle_gamma   90.00
#
_symmetry.space_group_name_H-M   'P 1'
#
loop_
_entity.id
_entity.type
_entity.pdbx_description
1 polymer ?
#
loop_
_entity_poly.entity_id
_entity_poly.type
_entity_poly.pdbx_seq_one_letter_code
_entity_poly.pdbx_strand_id
1 'polypeptide(L)'
;MSKQKISLAHLAKPTESVDELLLGPMRPTPASVSIPEAPKDEEDTQKSFTLRLYASMLHELQAIKEAQPRRKPKSIHSFIIEAIEEKIKKERRKSSAK
;
A
#
# COMPACT_ATOMS: atom_id res chain seq x y z
N MET A 1 -4.53 -8.67 -37.14
CA MET A 1 -3.67 -9.72 -36.55
C MET A 1 -2.25 -9.17 -36.45
N SER A 2 -1.78 -8.79 -35.26
CA SER A 2 -0.35 -8.52 -35.05
C SER A 2 0.00 -8.80 -33.60
N LYS A 3 0.80 -9.86 -33.37
CA LYS A 3 1.29 -10.29 -32.06
C LYS A 3 2.74 -9.81 -31.96
N GLN A 4 3.05 -8.91 -31.03
CA GLN A 4 4.43 -8.58 -30.71
C GLN A 4 4.88 -9.41 -29.50
N LYS A 5 5.89 -10.25 -29.75
CA LYS A 5 6.51 -11.19 -28.82
C LYS A 5 7.58 -10.43 -28.02
N ILE A 6 7.54 -10.53 -26.69
CA ILE A 6 8.61 -10.01 -25.83
C ILE A 6 9.70 -11.09 -25.79
N SER A 7 10.91 -10.75 -26.22
CA SER A 7 12.08 -11.64 -26.18
C SER A 7 12.81 -11.45 -24.85
N LEU A 8 13.07 -12.56 -24.16
CA LEU A 8 13.86 -12.65 -22.92
C LEU A 8 15.14 -13.45 -23.23
N ALA A 9 16.27 -12.75 -23.38
CA ALA A 9 17.64 -13.25 -23.36
C ALA A 9 18.53 -11.99 -23.21
N HIS A 10 19.50 -11.88 -22.29
CA HIS A 10 20.72 -12.66 -22.10
C HIS A 10 21.12 -12.53 -20.60
N LEU A 11 21.24 -13.55 -19.76
CA LEU A 11 22.20 -14.67 -19.65
C LEU A 11 23.70 -14.28 -19.70
N ALA A 12 24.35 -14.49 -18.52
CA ALA A 12 25.77 -14.76 -18.26
C ALA A 12 26.77 -13.57 -18.37
N LYS A 13 27.80 -13.41 -17.52
CA LYS A 13 28.39 -14.19 -16.40
C LYS A 13 29.48 -13.30 -15.69
N PRO A 14 30.11 -13.76 -14.59
CA PRO A 14 30.80 -12.93 -13.60
C PRO A 14 32.29 -12.71 -13.91
N THR A 15 32.89 -11.70 -13.29
CA THR A 15 34.35 -11.59 -13.14
C THR A 15 34.66 -11.16 -11.72
N GLU A 16 35.12 -12.10 -10.91
CA GLU A 16 35.99 -11.84 -9.78
C GLU A 16 37.32 -11.29 -10.33
N SER A 17 37.84 -10.21 -9.76
CA SER A 17 39.26 -9.85 -9.87
C SER A 17 39.77 -9.55 -8.47
N VAL A 18 40.65 -10.43 -8.01
CA VAL A 18 41.46 -10.32 -6.80
C VAL A 18 42.58 -9.32 -7.08
N ASP A 19 42.63 -8.23 -6.33
CA ASP A 19 43.79 -7.34 -6.18
C ASP A 19 43.62 -6.73 -4.77
N GLU A 20 44.01 -7.43 -3.72
CA GLU A 20 45.39 -7.56 -3.24
C GLU A 20 46.04 -6.20 -2.91
N LEU A 21 46.05 -5.90 -1.61
CA LEU A 21 47.12 -5.19 -0.90
C LEU A 21 47.45 -3.74 -1.28
N LEU A 22 46.71 -2.80 -0.70
CA LEU A 22 47.33 -1.59 -0.12
C LEU A 22 46.75 -1.29 1.27
N LEU A 23 47.27 -2.04 2.25
CA LEU A 23 47.22 -1.69 3.67
C LEU A 23 47.95 -0.36 3.91
N GLY A 24 47.22 0.68 4.27
CA GLY A 24 47.71 1.96 4.79
C GLY A 24 46.76 2.49 5.87
N PRO A 25 47.25 3.23 6.89
CA PRO A 25 46.58 3.34 8.19
C PRO A 25 45.37 4.30 8.18
N MET A 26 44.39 3.92 9.00
CA MET A 26 43.22 4.66 9.50
C MET A 26 43.21 6.17 9.23
N ARG A 27 42.24 6.62 8.43
CA ARG A 27 41.59 7.93 8.64
C ARG A 27 40.21 7.67 9.26
N PRO A 28 39.90 8.18 10.46
CA PRO A 28 38.52 8.17 10.92
C PRO A 28 37.75 9.15 10.03
N THR A 29 36.91 8.60 9.13
CA THR A 29 35.83 9.36 8.52
C THR A 29 35.02 10.01 9.64
N PRO A 30 34.75 11.33 9.59
CA PRO A 30 33.90 11.94 10.61
C PRO A 30 32.56 11.23 10.59
N ALA A 31 32.17 10.70 11.75
CA ALA A 31 30.88 10.09 11.98
C ALA A 31 29.81 11.03 11.42
N SER A 32 29.07 10.55 10.42
CA SER A 32 27.85 11.21 9.99
C SER A 32 26.91 11.18 11.18
N VAL A 33 26.82 12.30 11.89
CA VAL A 33 25.85 12.50 12.96
C VAL A 33 24.49 12.43 12.27
N SER A 34 23.85 11.28 12.35
CA SER A 34 22.44 11.11 11.99
C SER A 34 21.64 11.96 12.97
N ILE A 35 21.32 13.17 12.54
CA ILE A 35 20.36 14.05 13.21
C ILE A 35 19.06 13.24 13.33
N PRO A 36 18.46 13.10 14.53
CA PRO A 36 17.17 12.45 14.66
C PRO A 36 16.17 13.25 13.83
N GLU A 37 15.66 12.64 12.76
CA GLU A 37 14.59 13.22 11.96
C GLU A 37 13.40 13.44 12.90
N ALA A 38 13.04 14.72 13.11
CA ALA A 38 11.86 15.09 13.87
C ALA A 38 10.65 14.38 13.27
N PRO A 39 9.65 13.95 14.07
CA PRO A 39 8.46 13.31 13.54
C PRO A 39 7.80 14.30 12.59
N LYS A 40 7.95 14.07 11.28
CA LYS A 40 7.14 14.75 10.28
C LYS A 40 5.70 14.41 10.64
N ASP A 41 4.92 15.45 10.92
CA ASP A 41 3.47 15.34 11.05
C ASP A 41 2.99 14.43 9.93
N GLU A 42 2.42 13.28 10.31
CA GLU A 42 1.97 12.29 9.34
C GLU A 42 0.92 12.97 8.46
N GLU A 43 1.35 13.40 7.27
CA GLU A 43 0.46 13.85 6.21
C GLU A 43 -0.68 12.84 6.08
N ASP A 44 -1.91 13.30 5.80
CA ASP A 44 -3.13 12.48 5.67
C ASP A 44 -3.00 11.51 4.49
N THR A 45 -2.17 10.50 4.72
CA THR A 45 -1.69 9.57 3.73
C THR A 45 -2.60 8.37 3.80
N GLN A 46 -3.09 7.94 2.64
CA GLN A 46 -3.95 6.77 2.56
C GLN A 46 -3.24 5.54 3.14
N LYS A 47 -3.75 5.03 4.27
CA LYS A 47 -3.24 3.82 4.91
C LYS A 47 -4.00 2.60 4.39
N SER A 48 -3.28 1.51 4.15
CA SER A 48 -3.87 0.21 3.84
C SER A 48 -4.06 -0.60 5.11
N PHE A 49 -5.20 -1.26 5.26
CA PHE A 49 -5.42 -2.24 6.32
C PHE A 49 -6.15 -3.46 5.76
N THR A 50 -5.99 -4.59 6.44
CA THR A 50 -6.68 -5.85 6.09
C THR A 50 -7.76 -6.12 7.10
N LEU A 51 -8.95 -6.50 6.62
CA LEU A 51 -10.10 -6.84 7.45
C LEU A 51 -10.33 -8.37 7.38
N ARG A 52 -10.49 -9.02 8.53
CA ARG A 52 -10.93 -10.43 8.59
C ARG A 52 -12.42 -10.49 8.85
N LEU A 53 -13.14 -11.12 7.93
CA LEU A 53 -14.60 -11.27 7.99
C LEU A 53 -15.00 -12.73 7.85
N TYR A 54 -16.16 -13.08 8.41
CA TYR A 54 -16.79 -14.34 8.10
C TYR A 54 -17.22 -14.39 6.64
N ALA A 55 -17.11 -15.57 6.02
CA ALA A 55 -17.49 -15.76 4.62
C ALA A 55 -18.96 -15.41 4.36
N SER A 56 -19.85 -15.75 5.29
CA SER A 56 -21.28 -15.40 5.23
C SER A 56 -21.50 -13.89 5.08
N MET A 57 -20.77 -13.09 5.85
CA MET A 57 -20.87 -11.63 5.79
C MET A 57 -20.31 -11.07 4.48
N LEU A 58 -19.26 -11.67 3.94
CA LEU A 58 -18.73 -11.27 2.62
C LEU A 58 -19.77 -11.52 1.51
N HIS A 59 -20.44 -12.67 1.54
CA HIS A 59 -21.52 -12.98 0.61
C HIS A 59 -22.72 -12.02 0.74
N GLU A 60 -23.10 -11.69 1.97
CA GLU A 60 -24.18 -10.73 2.22
C GLU A 60 -23.84 -9.34 1.64
N LEU A 61 -22.61 -8.85 1.86
CA LEU A 61 -22.14 -7.58 1.29
C LEU A 61 -22.16 -7.58 -0.25
N GLN A 62 -21.80 -8.71 -0.88
CA GLN A 62 -21.85 -8.85 -2.33
C GLN A 62 -23.30 -8.84 -2.85
N ALA A 63 -24.21 -9.58 -2.21
CA ALA A 63 -25.61 -9.63 -2.58
C ALA A 63 -26.27 -8.25 -2.47
N ILE A 64 -26.01 -7.51 -1.38
CA ILE A 64 -26.54 -6.15 -1.20
C ILE A 64 -25.99 -5.22 -2.28
N LYS A 65 -24.68 -5.30 -2.57
CA LYS A 65 -24.05 -4.49 -3.63
C LYS A 65 -24.69 -4.74 -5.00
N GLU A 66 -24.96 -5.99 -5.35
CA GLU A 66 -25.54 -6.39 -6.64
C GLU A 66 -27.02 -6.02 -6.76
N ALA A 67 -27.76 -6.04 -5.65
CA ALA A 67 -29.15 -5.64 -5.63
C ALA A 67 -29.36 -4.11 -5.83
N GLN A 68 -28.32 -3.28 -5.66
CA GLN A 68 -28.46 -1.83 -5.86
C GLN A 68 -28.51 -1.49 -7.36
N PRO A 69 -29.57 -0.79 -7.83
CA PRO A 69 -29.69 -0.37 -9.23
C PRO A 69 -28.74 0.81 -9.50
N ARG A 70 -27.44 0.52 -9.68
CA ARG A 70 -26.43 1.53 -9.99
C ARG A 70 -26.04 1.47 -11.47
N ARG A 71 -25.90 2.65 -12.08
CA ARG A 71 -25.49 2.82 -13.49
C ARG A 71 -24.09 2.28 -13.80
N LYS A 72 -23.24 2.09 -12.79
CA LYS A 72 -21.90 1.50 -12.91
C LYS A 72 -21.64 0.53 -11.75
N PRO A 73 -21.07 -0.65 -12.02
CA PRO A 73 -20.68 -1.57 -10.96
C PRO A 73 -19.54 -0.94 -10.13
N LYS A 74 -19.74 -0.87 -8.81
CA LYS A 74 -18.69 -0.44 -7.87
C LYS A 74 -17.83 -1.63 -7.47
N SER A 75 -16.57 -1.38 -7.11
CA SER A 75 -15.77 -2.42 -6.44
C SER A 75 -16.35 -2.73 -5.06
N ILE A 76 -16.09 -3.94 -4.55
CA ILE A 76 -16.49 -4.29 -3.17
C ILE A 76 -15.81 -3.37 -2.14
N HIS A 77 -14.56 -2.97 -2.40
CA HIS A 77 -13.82 -2.02 -1.58
C HIS A 77 -14.55 -0.68 -1.48
N SER A 78 -14.89 -0.05 -2.61
CA SER A 78 -15.58 1.24 -2.63
C SER A 78 -16.95 1.17 -1.96
N PHE A 79 -17.66 0.05 -2.13
CA PHE A 79 -18.93 -0.20 -1.45
C PHE A 79 -18.78 -0.23 0.08
N ILE A 80 -17.76 -0.93 0.59
CA ILE A 80 -17.50 -1.02 2.03
C ILE A 80 -17.10 0.35 2.60
N ILE A 81 -16.23 1.10 1.92
CA ILE A 81 -15.82 2.44 2.38
C ILE A 81 -17.01 3.39 2.46
N GLU A 82 -17.87 3.42 1.42
CA GLU A 82 -19.09 4.25 1.44
C GLU A 82 -20.01 3.91 2.62
N ALA A 83 -20.19 2.62 2.91
CA ALA A 83 -21.02 2.18 4.04
C ALA A 83 -20.43 2.63 5.39
N ILE A 84 -19.11 2.57 5.55
CA ILE A 84 -18.40 3.04 6.75
C ILE A 84 -18.55 4.55 6.90
N GLU A 85 -18.32 5.32 5.83
CA GLU A 85 -18.47 6.78 5.83
C GLU A 85 -19.90 7.21 6.18
N GLU A 86 -20.91 6.54 5.61
CA GLU A 86 -22.31 6.81 5.90
C GLU A 86 -22.62 6.56 7.38
N LYS A 87 -22.11 5.46 7.95
CA LYS A 87 -22.28 5.13 9.35
C LYS A 87 -21.62 6.16 10.26
N ILE A 88 -20.38 6.57 9.97
CA ILE A 88 -19.66 7.61 10.74
C ILE A 88 -20.43 8.93 10.69
N LYS A 89 -20.91 9.34 9.50
CA LYS A 89 -21.69 10.56 9.32
C LYS A 89 -23.00 10.55 10.12
N LYS A 90 -23.69 9.41 10.16
CA LYS A 90 -24.90 9.24 10.98
C LYS A 90 -24.59 9.34 12.47
N GLU A 91 -23.54 8.70 12.96
CA GLU A 91 -23.15 8.76 14.37
C GLU A 91 -22.71 10.17 14.79
N ARG A 92 -21.91 10.87 13.97
CA ARG A 92 -21.49 12.25 14.25
C ARG A 92 -22.68 13.20 14.43
N ARG A 93 -23.69 13.07 13.56
CA ARG A 93 -24.93 13.87 13.65
C ARG A 93 -25.73 13.55 14.92
N LYS A 94 -25.71 12.29 15.35
CA LYS A 94 -26.41 11.85 16.57
C LYS A 94 -25.70 12.33 17.84
N SER A 95 -24.37 12.35 17.84
CA SER A 95 -23.57 12.84 18.97
C SER A 95 -23.56 14.36 19.08
N SER A 96 -23.65 15.10 17.97
CA SER A 96 -23.68 16.58 17.98
C SER A 96 -25.04 17.18 18.30
N ALA A 97 -26.10 16.37 18.33
CA ALA A 97 -27.47 16.80 18.65
C ALA A 97 -27.82 16.63 20.14
N LYS A 98 -26.82 16.36 20.98
CA LYS A 98 -26.93 16.12 22.42
C LYS A 98 -26.07 17.12 23.17
#